data_AF-A0A447TLE3-F1
#
_entry.id   AF-A0A447TLE3-F1
#
_cell.length_a   1.000
_cell.length_b   1.000
_cell.length_c   1.000
_cell.angle_alpha   90.00
_cell.angle_beta   90.00
_cell.angle_gamma   90.00
#
_symmetry.space_group_name_H-M   'P 1'
#
loop_
_entity.id
_entity.type
_entity.pdbx_description
1 polymer ?
#
loop_
_entity_poly.entity_id
_entity_poly.type
_entity_poly.pdbx_seq_one_letter_code
_entity_poly.pdbx_strand_id
1 'polypeptide(L)'
;MTLVIIFFVTSADSATFVLGMFTSGGSLNPSHRVKLIWGVLLAAIALVLLQSGGLKALQAVLIVSALPFMLIMIGMAVSLYRALSEEEHDSRLRQIRRLRQLEALEKRLPD
;
A
#
# COMPACT_ATOMS: atom_id res chain seq x y z
N MET A 1 7.77 -18.78 22.52
CA MET A 1 8.44 -19.10 21.24
C MET A 1 7.44 -19.32 20.11
N THR A 2 6.37 -20.10 20.31
CA THR A 2 5.34 -20.36 19.28
C THR A 2 4.69 -19.09 18.71
N LEU A 3 4.30 -18.12 19.56
CA LEU A 3 3.71 -16.86 19.08
C LEU A 3 4.67 -16.06 18.18
N VAL A 4 5.93 -15.95 18.57
CA VAL A 4 6.96 -15.24 17.78
C VAL A 4 7.09 -15.86 16.40
N ILE A 5 7.11 -17.19 16.30
CA ILE A 5 7.18 -17.92 15.04
C ILE A 5 5.95 -17.62 14.18
N ILE A 6 4.73 -17.71 14.75
CA ILE A 6 3.50 -17.45 14.00
C ILE A 6 3.46 -16.00 13.48
N PHE A 7 3.72 -15.01 14.33
CA PHE A 7 3.76 -13.61 13.91
C PHE A 7 4.82 -13.35 12.85
N PHE A 8 6.00 -13.98 12.98
CA PHE A 8 7.07 -13.87 12.01
C PHE A 8 6.65 -14.44 10.65
N VAL A 9 6.06 -15.64 10.61
CA VAL A 9 5.62 -16.30 9.37
C VAL A 9 4.53 -15.50 8.67
N THR A 10 3.50 -15.06 9.40
CA THR A 10 2.41 -14.26 8.82
C THR A 10 2.90 -12.90 8.30
N SER A 11 3.83 -12.26 9.01
CA SER A 11 4.44 -11.00 8.56
C SER A 11 5.32 -11.21 7.33
N ALA A 12 6.09 -12.29 7.28
CA ALA A 12 6.93 -12.64 6.14
C ALA A 12 6.11 -12.98 4.88
N ASP A 13 4.99 -13.70 5.03
CA ASP A 13 4.06 -13.98 3.92
C ASP A 13 3.49 -12.67 3.35
N SER A 14 3.05 -11.75 4.22
CA SER A 14 2.53 -10.45 3.79
C SER A 14 3.59 -9.61 3.07
N ALA A 15 4.84 -9.60 3.55
CA ALA A 15 5.93 -8.87 2.92
C ALA A 15 6.28 -9.44 1.54
N THR A 16 6.44 -10.76 1.42
CA THR A 16 6.76 -11.42 0.15
C THR A 16 5.61 -11.35 -0.85
N PHE A 17 4.36 -11.30 -0.38
CA PHE A 17 3.19 -11.01 -1.21
C PHE A 17 3.29 -9.63 -1.84
N VAL A 18 3.54 -8.56 -1.06
CA VAL A 18 3.67 -7.19 -1.58
C VAL A 18 4.83 -7.06 -2.57
N LEU A 19 6.01 -7.62 -2.25
CA LEU A 19 7.14 -7.65 -3.19
C LEU A 19 6.80 -8.43 -4.47
N GLY A 20 6.06 -9.52 -4.33
CA GLY A 20 5.56 -10.29 -5.47
C GLY A 20 4.62 -9.49 -6.36
N MET A 21 3.72 -8.69 -5.80
CA MET A 21 2.84 -7.82 -6.57
C MET A 21 3.65 -6.77 -7.35
N PHE A 22 4.59 -6.09 -6.69
CA PHE A 22 5.45 -5.09 -7.33
C PHE A 22 6.30 -5.66 -8.46
N THR A 23 6.77 -6.90 -8.33
CA THR A 23 7.63 -7.55 -9.33
C THR A 23 6.88 -8.36 -10.39
N SER A 24 5.55 -8.48 -10.25
CA SER A 24 4.66 -9.14 -11.21
C SER A 24 3.78 -8.15 -11.97
N GLY A 25 4.26 -6.91 -12.15
CA GLY A 25 3.52 -5.86 -12.88
C GLY A 25 2.24 -5.39 -12.19
N GLY A 26 2.15 -5.50 -10.86
CA GLY A 26 0.97 -5.12 -10.09
C GLY A 26 -0.11 -6.21 -10.01
N SER A 27 0.19 -7.45 -10.38
CA SER A 27 -0.74 -8.58 -10.21
C SER A 27 -1.17 -8.73 -8.76
N LEU A 28 -2.48 -8.71 -8.50
CA LEU A 28 -3.08 -8.92 -7.18
C LEU A 28 -2.94 -10.35 -6.66
N ASN A 29 -2.52 -11.30 -7.51
CA ASN A 29 -2.24 -12.68 -7.15
C ASN A 29 -0.87 -13.10 -7.69
N PRO A 30 0.23 -12.68 -7.05
CA PRO A 30 1.57 -13.08 -7.48
C PRO A 30 1.77 -14.57 -7.27
N SER A 31 2.43 -15.22 -8.23
CA SER A 31 2.67 -16.67 -8.19
C SER A 31 3.48 -17.09 -6.96
N HIS A 32 3.22 -18.30 -6.46
CA HIS A 32 3.95 -18.85 -5.32
C HIS A 32 5.47 -18.90 -5.54
N ARG A 33 5.92 -19.05 -6.78
CA ARG A 33 7.35 -19.05 -7.12
C ARG A 33 8.01 -17.70 -6.84
N VAL A 34 7.35 -16.61 -7.20
CA VAL A 34 7.87 -15.24 -6.98
C VAL A 34 7.96 -14.95 -5.48
N LYS A 35 6.93 -15.33 -4.70
CA LYS A 35 6.96 -15.19 -3.24
C LYS A 35 8.11 -15.96 -2.60
N LEU A 36 8.34 -17.21 -3.04
CA LEU A 36 9.42 -18.05 -2.54
C LEU A 36 10.81 -17.44 -2.83
N ILE A 37 11.02 -16.94 -4.07
CA ILE A 37 12.28 -16.28 -4.46
C ILE A 37 12.56 -15.09 -3.54
N TRP A 38 11.56 -14.22 -3.32
CA TRP A 38 11.72 -13.07 -2.43
C TRP A 38 11.96 -13.48 -0.97
N GLY A 39 11.28 -14.52 -0.49
CA GLY A 39 11.50 -15.05 0.87
C GLY A 39 12.92 -15.55 1.08
N VAL A 40 13.47 -16.31 0.13
CA VAL A 40 14.85 -16.80 0.17
C VAL A 40 15.84 -15.64 0.09
N LEU A 41 15.60 -14.66 -0.78
CA LEU A 41 16.47 -13.50 -0.93
C LEU A 41 16.52 -12.65 0.35
N LEU A 42 15.36 -12.40 0.98
CA LEU A 42 15.28 -11.67 2.26
C LEU A 42 16.03 -12.39 3.38
N ALA A 43 15.90 -13.72 3.47
CA ALA A 43 16.64 -14.52 4.45
C ALA A 43 18.15 -14.48 4.20
N ALA A 44 18.58 -14.54 2.93
CA ALA A 44 19.99 -14.43 2.56
C ALA A 44 20.57 -13.05 2.90
N ILE A 45 19.85 -11.97 2.59
CA ILE A 45 20.26 -10.59 2.93
C ILE A 45 20.39 -10.44 4.45
N ALA A 46 19.42 -10.94 5.21
CA ALA A 46 19.46 -10.90 6.68
C ALA A 46 20.68 -11.65 7.23
N LEU A 47 20.99 -12.84 6.69
CA LEU A 47 22.16 -13.64 7.08
C LEU A 47 23.47 -12.88 6.83
N VAL A 48 23.65 -12.31 5.64
CA VAL A 48 24.86 -11.57 5.25
C VAL A 48 25.03 -10.31 6.11
N LEU A 49 23.96 -9.56 6.33
CA LEU A 49 24.00 -8.36 7.19
C LEU A 49 24.36 -8.70 8.63
N LEU A 50 23.74 -9.75 9.17
CA LEU A 50 24.01 -10.21 10.53
C LEU A 50 25.46 -10.69 10.67
N GLN A 51 26.02 -11.35 9.66
CA GLN A 51 27.41 -11.79 9.69
C GLN A 51 28.41 -10.64 9.54
N SER A 52 28.10 -9.63 8.72
CA SER A 52 29.02 -8.52 8.41
C SER A 52 29.19 -7.52 9.56
N GLY A 53 28.13 -7.20 10.28
CA GLY A 53 28.16 -6.18 11.34
C GLY A 53 27.07 -6.35 12.40
N GLY A 54 26.49 -7.55 12.47
CA GLY A 54 25.51 -7.91 13.48
C GLY A 54 24.25 -7.05 13.43
N LEU A 55 23.66 -6.86 14.60
CA LEU A 55 22.43 -6.10 14.75
C LEU A 55 22.58 -4.62 14.37
N LYS A 56 23.77 -4.03 14.60
CA LYS A 56 24.02 -2.61 14.26
C LYS A 56 23.98 -2.38 12.75
N ALA A 57 24.58 -3.28 11.96
CA ALA A 57 24.52 -3.20 10.51
C ALA A 57 23.08 -3.32 9.99
N LEU A 58 22.31 -4.27 10.53
CA LEU A 58 20.90 -4.43 10.17
C LEU A 58 20.08 -3.16 10.46
N GLN A 59 20.23 -2.57 11.65
CA GLN A 59 19.54 -1.34 12.02
C GLN A 59 19.93 -0.15 11.11
N ALA A 60 21.22 0.00 10.80
CA ALA A 60 21.69 1.07 9.93
C ALA A 60 21.07 0.98 8.53
N VAL A 61 21.05 -0.22 7.93
CA VAL A 61 20.44 -0.44 6.61
C VAL A 61 18.94 -0.15 6.64
N LEU A 62 18.24 -0.56 7.69
CA LEU A 62 16.81 -0.27 7.85
C LEU A 62 16.54 1.25 7.91
N ILE A 63 17.31 2.00 8.71
CA ILE A 63 17.15 3.47 8.83
C ILE A 63 17.44 4.16 7.49
N VAL A 64 18.55 3.80 6.84
CA VAL A 64 18.95 4.40 5.56
C VAL A 64 17.94 4.10 4.46
N SER A 65 17.36 2.88 4.45
CA SER A 65 16.33 2.49 3.47
C SER A 65 14.97 3.13 3.75
N ALA A 66 14.61 3.32 5.02
CA ALA A 66 13.33 3.93 5.41
C ALA A 66 13.26 5.42 5.07
N LEU A 67 14.38 6.14 5.11
CA LEU A 67 14.43 7.58 4.87
C LEU A 67 13.91 8.02 3.49
N PRO A 68 14.36 7.47 2.34
CA PRO A 68 13.78 7.80 1.04
C PRO A 68 12.33 7.31 0.91
N PHE A 69 12.00 6.16 1.49
CA PHE A 69 10.63 5.62 1.45
C PHE A 69 9.63 6.52 2.19
N MET A 70 10.05 7.14 3.29
CA MET A 70 9.25 8.12 4.03
C MET A 70 8.87 9.32 3.17
N LEU A 71 9.77 9.84 2.34
CA LEU A 71 9.45 10.94 1.40
C LEU A 71 8.37 10.52 0.41
N ILE A 72 8.44 9.29 -0.11
CA ILE A 72 7.42 8.73 -1.00
C ILE A 72 6.08 8.61 -0.27
N MET A 73 6.08 8.13 0.98
CA MET A 73 4.87 8.03 1.80
C MET A 73 4.18 9.37 2.05
N ILE A 74 4.95 10.43 2.33
CA ILE A 74 4.40 11.79 2.47
C ILE A 74 3.76 12.23 1.15
N GLY A 75 4.43 12.01 0.02
CA GLY A 75 3.88 12.29 -1.30
C GLY A 75 2.57 11.54 -1.58
N MET A 76 2.51 10.25 -1.24
CA MET A 76 1.30 9.44 -1.36
C MET A 76 0.16 9.99 -0.48
N ALA A 77 0.44 10.34 0.77
CA ALA A 77 -0.56 10.90 1.69
C ALA A 77 -1.14 12.22 1.17
N VAL A 78 -0.30 13.11 0.64
CA VAL A 78 -0.74 14.36 0.00
C VAL A 78 -1.59 14.08 -1.24
N SER A 79 -1.16 13.14 -2.09
CA SER A 79 -1.93 12.77 -3.30
C SER A 79 -3.30 12.20 -2.96
N LEU A 80 -3.38 11.36 -1.91
CA LEU A 80 -4.61 10.75 -1.46
C LEU A 80 -5.55 11.81 -0.87
N TYR A 81 -5.03 12.72 -0.04
CA TYR A 81 -5.81 13.82 0.50
C TYR A 81 -6.39 14.72 -0.60
N ARG A 82 -5.59 15.03 -1.62
CA ARG A 82 -6.04 15.80 -2.79
C ARG A 82 -7.12 15.05 -3.58
N ALA A 83 -6.91 13.78 -3.88
CA ALA A 83 -7.86 12.95 -4.62
C ALA A 83 -9.22 12.86 -3.90
N LEU A 84 -9.20 12.63 -2.58
CA LEU A 84 -10.41 12.61 -1.75
C LEU A 84 -11.13 13.96 -1.73
N SER A 85 -10.38 15.06 -1.63
CA SER A 85 -10.95 16.42 -1.62
C SER A 85 -11.60 16.78 -2.96
N GLU A 86 -10.99 16.36 -4.07
CA GLU A 86 -11.54 16.52 -5.43
C GLU A 86 -12.82 15.70 -5.60
N GLU A 87 -12.84 14.44 -5.14
CA GLU A 87 -14.02 13.57 -5.22
C GLU A 87 -15.21 14.09 -4.40
N GLU A 88 -14.95 14.68 -3.22
CA GLU A 88 -15.99 15.30 -2.39
C GLU A 88 -16.64 16.49 -3.11
N HIS A 89 -15.83 17.35 -3.72
CA HIS A 89 -16.32 18.51 -4.46
C HIS A 89 -17.19 18.09 -5.66
N ASP A 90 -16.70 17.13 -6.44
CA ASP A 90 -17.42 16.57 -7.59
C ASP A 90 -18.74 15.91 -7.19
N SER A 91 -18.75 15.20 -6.07
CA SER A 91 -19.93 14.51 -5.57
C SER A 91 -21.02 15.49 -5.13
N ARG A 92 -20.65 16.60 -4.48
CA ARG A 92 -21.58 17.68 -4.12
C ARG A 92 -22.18 18.35 -5.35
N LEU A 93 -21.38 18.62 -6.39
CA LEU A 93 -21.87 19.20 -7.65
C LEU A 93 -22.85 18.26 -8.37
N ARG A 94 -22.56 16.95 -8.40
CA ARG A 94 -23.47 15.94 -8.97
C ARG A 94 -24.79 15.89 -8.21
N GLN A 95 -24.77 15.99 -6.88
CA GLN A 95 -26.00 16.06 -6.08
C GLN A 95 -26.83 17.31 -6.40
N ILE A 96 -26.22 18.51 -6.43
CA ILE A 96 -26.95 19.75 -6.76
C ILE A 96 -27.58 19.69 -8.16
N ARG A 97 -26.86 19.14 -9.15
CA ARG A 97 -27.41 18.95 -10.51
C ARG A 97 -28.61 18.00 -10.52
N ARG A 98 -28.55 16.90 -9.77
CA ARG A 98 -29.70 15.97 -9.63
C ARG A 98 -30.89 16.68 -9.00
N LEU A 99 -30.69 17.42 -7.92
CA LEU A 99 -31.78 18.14 -7.24
C LEU A 99 -32.48 19.13 -8.19
N ARG A 100 -31.70 19.93 -8.95
CA ARG A 100 -32.27 20.83 -9.96
C ARG A 100 -33.02 20.11 -11.08
N GLN A 101 -32.57 18.91 -11.47
CA GLN A 101 -33.29 18.09 -12.43
C GLN A 101 -34.62 17.61 -11.86
N LEU A 102 -34.65 17.19 -10.59
CA LEU A 102 -35.89 16.79 -9.92
C LEU A 102 -36.87 17.97 -9.81
N GLU A 103 -36.41 19.16 -9.42
CA GLU A 103 -37.25 20.37 -9.39
C GLU A 103 -37.83 20.71 -10.78
N ALA A 104 -37.03 20.52 -11.84
CA ALA A 104 -37.48 20.74 -13.22
C ALA A 104 -38.48 19.68 -13.71
N LEU A 105 -38.36 18.43 -13.24
CA LEU A 105 -39.31 17.36 -13.51
C LEU A 105 -40.61 17.57 -12.75
N GLU A 106 -40.54 17.97 -11.48
CA GLU A 106 -41.70 18.27 -10.65
C GLU A 106 -42.51 19.44 -11.22
N LYS A 107 -41.85 20.52 -11.66
CA LYS A 107 -42.54 21.61 -12.38
C LYS A 107 -43.19 21.19 -13.71
N ARG A 108 -42.75 20.07 -14.31
CA ARG A 108 -43.30 19.53 -15.56
C ARG A 108 -44.41 18.51 -15.33
N LEU A 109 -44.62 18.07 -14.09
CA LEU A 109 -45.70 17.16 -13.73
C LEU A 109 -46.83 18.03 -13.12
N PRO A 110 -47.91 18.34 -13.87
CA PRO A 110 -49.09 18.92 -13.27
C PRO A 110 -49.85 17.81 -12.52
N ASP A 111 -50.40 18.14 -11.35
CA ASP A 111 -51.33 17.28 -10.60
C ASP A 111 -52.55 16.88 -11.46
#